data_AF-A0A8J2WPY4-F1
#
_entry.id   AF-A0A8J2WPY4-F1
#
_cell.length_a   1.000
_cell.length_b   1.000
_cell.length_c   1.000
_cell.angle_alpha   90.00
_cell.angle_beta   90.00
_cell.angle_gamma   90.00
#
_symmetry.space_group_name_H-M   'P 1'
#
loop_
_entity.id
_entity.type
_entity.pdbx_description
1 polymer ?
#
loop_
_entity_poly.entity_id
_entity_poly.type
_entity_poly.pdbx_seq_one_letter_code
_entity_poly.pdbx_strand_id
1 'polypeptide(L)'
;MYKLLLVLASAQALKRPQRALAVRGGEVDPITIGKGIVAASGIYGAFDPAANAGLYGIKAEDKGNAMMRLMGWSQILFAAALNLDMDSVHGQMAYHSIAFLLVAQPSFEKFQCPKAPDAVWMAICAAVGYKTLDGSLNKWVPTAIWLANGAQFFLAPQSAIDLYEMKGTNRLCKAMTSMMGGQMLCVGTYLAALVMDKSQSEAFAYAMAVNGLAAVKFALQDADDLKAPKSGPLAWAALSAGLAYKALN
;
A
#
# COMPACT_ATOMS: atom_id res chain seq x y z
N MET A 1 8.05 38.08 1.24
CA MET A 1 7.04 37.47 2.13
C MET A 1 7.14 35.96 1.98
N TYR A 2 7.49 35.08 2.92
CA TYR A 2 7.98 35.09 4.31
C TYR A 2 8.74 33.74 4.45
N LYS A 3 10.04 33.74 4.78
CA LYS A 3 10.63 33.16 6.01
C LYS A 3 10.05 31.82 6.48
N LEU A 4 10.89 30.78 6.46
CA LEU A 4 10.89 29.72 7.47
C LEU A 4 12.30 29.15 7.64
N LEU A 5 13.08 29.88 8.44
CA LEU A 5 14.22 29.39 9.21
C LEU A 5 13.74 29.36 10.66
N LEU A 6 13.91 28.22 11.34
CA LEU A 6 14.24 28.13 12.77
C LEU A 6 14.46 26.65 13.13
N VAL A 7 15.71 26.21 12.98
CA VAL A 7 16.24 25.08 13.75
C VAL A 7 17.04 25.71 14.89
N LEU A 8 16.45 25.76 16.08
CA LEU A 8 17.19 26.02 17.32
C LEU A 8 17.67 24.67 17.85
N ALA A 9 18.96 24.40 17.72
CA ALA A 9 19.64 23.42 18.54
C ALA A 9 20.75 24.17 19.31
N SER A 10 20.53 24.33 20.60
CA SER A 10 21.39 24.99 21.57
C SER A 10 22.72 24.23 21.76
N ALA A 11 23.72 24.96 22.25
CA ALA A 11 25.14 24.59 22.37
C ALA A 11 25.50 23.32 23.18
N GLN A 12 24.54 22.50 23.58
CA GLN A 12 24.77 21.13 24.06
C GLN A 12 25.06 20.12 22.94
N ALA A 13 24.92 20.53 21.67
CA ALA A 13 25.35 19.77 20.49
C ALA A 13 26.88 19.61 20.34
N LEU A 14 27.69 20.16 21.26
CA LEU A 14 29.16 20.11 21.21
C LEU A 14 29.79 18.87 21.86
N LYS A 15 29.01 17.91 22.40
CA LYS A 15 29.53 16.56 22.67
C LYS A 15 29.35 15.71 21.41
N ARG A 16 30.44 15.59 20.62
CA ARG A 16 30.52 14.84 19.35
C ARG A 16 29.67 13.55 19.40
N PRO A 17 28.52 13.50 18.71
CA PRO A 17 27.80 12.26 18.54
C PRO A 17 28.41 11.52 17.35
N GLN A 18 28.79 10.25 17.54
CA GLN A 18 29.17 9.32 16.47
C GLN A 18 28.12 9.24 15.33
N ARG A 19 26.90 9.76 15.56
CA ARG A 19 25.80 9.84 14.59
C ARG A 19 26.01 10.82 13.43
N ALA A 20 26.96 11.76 13.50
CA ALA A 20 27.19 12.70 12.38
C ALA A 20 27.77 12.01 11.12
N LEU A 21 28.46 10.86 11.30
CA LEU A 21 28.94 10.04 10.18
C LEU A 21 27.81 9.26 9.50
N ALA A 22 26.70 8.99 10.19
CA ALA A 22 25.54 8.32 9.58
C ALA A 22 24.82 9.21 8.55
N VAL A 23 24.86 10.53 8.75
CA VAL A 23 24.23 11.51 7.84
C VAL A 23 25.05 11.72 6.54
N ARG A 24 26.27 11.17 6.45
CA ARG A 24 27.14 11.22 5.26
C ARG A 24 27.43 9.84 4.67
N GLY A 25 26.53 8.89 4.85
CA GLY A 25 26.63 7.53 4.27
C GLY A 25 26.82 6.41 5.28
N GLY A 26 26.34 6.55 6.52
CA GLY A 26 26.18 5.39 7.39
C GLY A 26 24.95 4.58 6.98
N GLU A 27 25.00 3.28 7.25
CA GLU A 27 24.05 2.25 6.84
C GLU A 27 22.61 2.76 6.77
N VAL A 28 22.16 2.95 5.53
CA VAL A 28 20.81 3.35 5.23
C VAL A 28 19.94 2.11 5.37
N ASP A 29 19.10 2.05 6.41
CA ASP A 29 18.15 0.95 6.58
C ASP A 29 17.11 0.95 5.44
N PRO A 30 17.17 -0.03 4.51
CA PRO A 30 16.26 -0.10 3.37
C PRO A 30 14.80 -0.29 3.81
N ILE A 31 14.57 -0.88 4.99
CA ILE A 31 13.24 -1.09 5.54
C ILE A 31 12.62 0.26 5.94
N THR A 32 13.36 1.08 6.69
CA THR A 32 12.91 2.45 7.06
C THR A 32 12.64 3.31 5.84
N ILE A 33 13.54 3.29 4.84
CA ILE A 33 13.32 4.03 3.58
C ILE A 33 12.08 3.52 2.85
N GLY A 34 11.95 2.20 2.68
CA GLY A 34 10.83 1.60 1.96
C GLY A 34 9.49 1.95 2.59
N LYS A 35 9.39 1.82 3.92
CA LYS A 35 8.21 2.26 4.70
C LYS A 35 7.85 3.71 4.42
N GLY A 36 8.85 4.61 4.48
CA GLY A 36 8.66 6.04 4.26
C GLY A 36 8.19 6.37 2.84
N ILE A 37 8.82 5.77 1.83
CA ILE A 37 8.46 6.03 0.42
C ILE A 37 7.06 5.49 0.10
N VAL A 38 6.73 4.28 0.54
CA VAL A 38 5.39 3.69 0.33
C VAL A 38 4.33 4.55 1.02
N ALA A 39 4.57 4.97 2.27
CA ALA A 39 3.65 5.84 3.00
C ALA A 39 3.46 7.20 2.30
N ALA A 40 4.55 7.87 1.91
CA ALA A 40 4.51 9.17 1.25
C ALA A 40 3.77 9.12 -0.09
N SER A 41 4.01 8.08 -0.89
CA SER A 41 3.30 7.84 -2.16
C SER A 41 1.81 7.62 -1.94
N GLY A 42 1.45 6.80 -0.95
CA GLY A 42 0.05 6.54 -0.60
C GLY A 42 -0.68 7.80 -0.13
N ILE A 43 -0.04 8.61 0.73
CA ILE A 43 -0.57 9.91 1.19
C ILE A 43 -0.79 10.83 -0.01
N TYR A 44 0.20 10.97 -0.88
CA TYR A 44 0.06 11.83 -2.05
C TYR A 44 -1.10 11.40 -2.96
N GLY A 45 -1.21 10.10 -3.26
CA GLY A 45 -2.31 9.55 -4.06
C GLY A 45 -3.69 9.66 -3.39
N ALA A 46 -3.77 9.58 -2.06
CA ALA A 46 -5.02 9.68 -1.33
C ALA A 46 -5.55 11.13 -1.25
N PHE A 47 -4.66 12.09 -0.97
CA PHE A 47 -5.03 13.49 -0.73
C PHE A 47 -5.09 14.30 -2.03
N ASP A 48 -4.23 14.03 -3.01
CA ASP A 48 -4.23 14.68 -4.32
C ASP A 48 -4.21 13.66 -5.48
N PRO A 49 -5.31 12.89 -5.65
CA PRO A 49 -5.37 11.86 -6.69
C PRO A 49 -5.23 12.41 -8.12
N ALA A 50 -5.65 13.66 -8.35
CA ALA A 50 -5.60 14.29 -9.66
C ALA A 50 -4.17 14.71 -10.03
N ALA A 51 -3.44 15.36 -9.12
CA ALA A 51 -2.04 15.69 -9.36
C ALA A 51 -1.19 14.41 -9.44
N ASN A 52 -1.49 13.40 -8.63
CA ASN A 52 -0.84 12.10 -8.72
C ASN A 52 -1.04 11.46 -10.10
N ALA A 53 -2.27 11.40 -10.61
CA ALA A 53 -2.53 10.93 -11.97
C ALA A 53 -1.75 11.75 -13.02
N GLY A 54 -1.67 13.07 -12.83
CA GLY A 54 -0.91 13.99 -13.67
C GLY A 54 0.58 13.67 -13.76
N LEU A 55 1.22 13.20 -12.69
CA LEU A 55 2.63 12.77 -12.71
C LEU A 55 2.86 11.57 -13.63
N TYR A 56 1.82 10.76 -13.87
CA TYR A 56 1.84 9.65 -14.81
C TYR A 56 1.26 10.02 -16.18
N GLY A 57 1.06 11.32 -16.47
CA GLY A 57 0.49 11.78 -17.74
C GLY A 57 -0.99 11.42 -17.92
N ILE A 58 -1.68 11.04 -16.85
CA ILE A 58 -3.09 10.61 -16.88
C ILE A 58 -3.97 11.77 -16.45
N LYS A 59 -4.92 12.16 -17.31
CA LYS A 59 -6.00 13.08 -16.94
C LYS A 59 -7.20 12.28 -16.44
N ALA A 60 -7.30 12.13 -15.12
CA ALA A 60 -8.36 11.36 -14.50
C ALA A 60 -9.66 12.17 -14.33
N GLU A 61 -10.77 11.56 -14.74
CA GLU A 61 -12.13 12.05 -14.46
C GLU A 61 -12.53 11.78 -13.00
N ASP A 62 -13.69 12.27 -12.55
CA ASP A 62 -14.13 12.17 -11.14
C ASP A 62 -14.04 10.74 -10.57
N LYS A 63 -14.57 9.74 -11.28
CA LYS A 63 -14.48 8.33 -10.87
C LYS A 63 -13.05 7.77 -10.96
N GLY A 64 -12.28 8.23 -11.94
CA GLY A 64 -10.85 7.91 -12.02
C GLY A 64 -10.10 8.41 -10.78
N ASN A 65 -10.35 9.66 -10.37
CA ASN A 65 -9.77 10.26 -9.16
C ASN A 65 -10.23 9.53 -7.89
N ALA A 66 -11.50 9.10 -7.83
CA ALA A 66 -12.00 8.30 -6.71
C ALA A 66 -11.26 6.96 -6.56
N MET A 67 -10.99 6.25 -7.67
CA MET A 67 -10.19 5.02 -7.64
C MET A 67 -8.71 5.25 -7.39
N MET A 68 -8.12 6.32 -7.92
CA MET A 68 -6.74 6.71 -7.61
C MET A 68 -6.58 6.95 -6.09
N ARG A 69 -7.55 7.61 -5.47
CA ARG A 69 -7.58 7.82 -4.01
C ARG A 69 -7.68 6.49 -3.26
N LEU A 70 -8.52 5.57 -3.69
CA LEU A 70 -8.64 4.23 -3.08
C LEU A 70 -7.33 3.44 -3.18
N MET A 71 -6.67 3.50 -4.35
CA MET A 71 -5.35 2.92 -4.53
C MET A 71 -4.33 3.56 -3.58
N GLY A 72 -4.32 4.89 -3.42
CA GLY A 72 -3.48 5.59 -2.45
C GLY A 72 -3.71 5.11 -1.01
N TRP A 73 -4.97 4.97 -0.59
CA TRP A 73 -5.31 4.40 0.72
C TRP A 73 -4.85 2.95 0.88
N SER A 74 -4.89 2.14 -0.18
CA SER A 74 -4.37 0.76 -0.14
C SER A 74 -2.85 0.70 -0.01
N GLN A 75 -2.14 1.69 -0.56
CA GLN A 75 -0.69 1.82 -0.38
C GLN A 75 -0.35 2.25 1.06
N ILE A 76 -1.19 3.10 1.68
CA ILE A 76 -1.08 3.43 3.11
C ILE A 76 -1.31 2.18 3.98
N LEU A 77 -2.25 1.30 3.62
CA LEU A 77 -2.42 0.01 4.31
C LEU A 77 -1.16 -0.86 4.22
N PHE A 78 -0.51 -0.91 3.05
CA PHE A 78 0.76 -1.61 2.92
C PHE A 78 1.83 -1.00 3.83
N ALA A 79 1.97 0.33 3.84
CA ALA A 79 2.87 0.99 4.76
C ALA A 79 2.54 0.71 6.24
N ALA A 80 1.26 0.63 6.60
CA ALA A 80 0.83 0.29 7.95
C ALA A 80 1.30 -1.12 8.34
N ALA A 81 1.08 -2.13 7.48
CA ALA A 81 1.54 -3.50 7.73
C ALA A 81 3.04 -3.56 8.03
N LEU A 82 3.85 -2.79 7.31
CA LEU A 82 5.29 -2.73 7.54
C LEU A 82 5.67 -2.05 8.87
N ASN A 83 4.85 -1.11 9.37
CA ASN A 83 5.13 -0.36 10.60
C ASN A 83 4.57 -1.01 11.87
N LEU A 84 3.70 -2.00 11.73
CA LEU A 84 3.13 -2.73 12.86
C LEU A 84 4.14 -3.71 13.47
N ASP A 85 3.88 -4.03 14.73
CA ASP A 85 4.66 -5.01 15.48
C ASP A 85 4.44 -6.43 14.95
N MET A 86 5.51 -7.21 14.80
CA MET A 86 5.48 -8.53 14.17
C MET A 86 4.62 -9.55 14.92
N ASP A 87 4.45 -9.41 16.23
CA ASP A 87 3.68 -10.36 17.03
C ASP A 87 2.18 -10.19 16.82
N SER A 88 1.75 -8.98 16.46
CA SER A 88 0.34 -8.58 16.38
C SER A 88 -0.13 -8.16 14.99
N VAL A 89 0.77 -8.01 14.01
CA VAL A 89 0.46 -7.48 12.67
C VAL A 89 -0.66 -8.23 11.96
N HIS A 90 -0.74 -9.56 12.05
CA HIS A 90 -1.79 -10.36 11.41
C HIS A 90 -3.20 -9.98 11.87
N GLY A 91 -3.38 -9.78 13.18
CA GLY A 91 -4.66 -9.37 13.75
C GLY A 91 -4.91 -7.88 13.59
N GLN A 92 -3.89 -7.04 13.78
CA GLN A 92 -4.01 -5.60 13.62
C GLN A 92 -4.35 -5.19 12.18
N MET A 93 -3.84 -5.88 11.17
CA MET A 93 -4.19 -5.58 9.78
C MET A 93 -5.66 -5.79 9.46
N ALA A 94 -6.36 -6.70 10.16
CA ALA A 94 -7.80 -6.84 10.01
C ALA A 94 -8.54 -5.59 10.53
N TYR A 95 -8.11 -5.00 11.65
CA TYR A 95 -8.65 -3.71 12.12
C TYR A 95 -8.30 -2.54 11.18
N HIS A 96 -7.11 -2.55 10.59
CA HIS A 96 -6.75 -1.54 9.59
C HIS A 96 -7.62 -1.64 8.33
N SER A 97 -8.06 -2.85 7.92
CA SER A 97 -9.05 -3.00 6.85
C SER A 97 -10.38 -2.31 7.18
N ILE A 98 -10.83 -2.33 8.45
CA ILE A 98 -12.03 -1.59 8.87
C ILE A 98 -11.82 -0.09 8.69
N ALA A 99 -10.69 0.43 9.16
CA ALA A 99 -10.35 1.84 9.01
C ALA A 99 -10.30 2.26 7.52
N PHE A 100 -9.71 1.41 6.67
CA PHE A 100 -9.72 1.62 5.22
C PHE A 100 -11.13 1.67 4.67
N LEU A 101 -12.01 0.71 4.97
CA LEU A 101 -13.38 0.67 4.47
C LEU A 101 -14.17 1.93 4.87
N LEU A 102 -13.96 2.44 6.08
CA LEU A 102 -14.59 3.68 6.57
C LEU A 102 -14.09 4.91 5.81
N VAL A 103 -12.77 5.06 5.65
CA VAL A 103 -12.16 6.20 4.97
C VAL A 103 -12.42 6.16 3.45
N ALA A 104 -12.60 4.96 2.89
CA ALA A 104 -12.89 4.71 1.49
C ALA A 104 -14.35 5.02 1.09
N GLN A 105 -15.29 5.12 2.03
CA GLN A 105 -16.72 5.30 1.74
C GLN A 105 -17.02 6.45 0.75
N PRO A 106 -16.43 7.66 0.89
CA PRO A 106 -16.72 8.74 -0.06
C PRO A 106 -16.33 8.41 -1.50
N SER A 107 -15.30 7.57 -1.70
CA SER A 107 -14.95 7.07 -3.03
C SER A 107 -15.96 6.03 -3.52
N PHE A 108 -16.40 5.09 -2.68
CA PHE A 108 -17.41 4.08 -3.06
C PHE A 108 -18.78 4.69 -3.38
N GLU A 109 -19.17 5.77 -2.69
CA GLU A 109 -20.41 6.49 -2.97
C GLU A 109 -20.45 7.05 -4.40
N LYS A 110 -19.31 7.42 -4.98
CA LYS A 110 -19.22 7.85 -6.39
C LYS A 110 -19.59 6.74 -7.37
N PHE A 111 -19.42 5.49 -6.97
CA PHE A 111 -19.77 4.31 -7.77
C PHE A 111 -21.16 3.77 -7.45
N GLN A 112 -21.89 4.39 -6.52
CA GLN A 112 -23.21 3.93 -6.05
C GLN A 112 -23.18 2.48 -5.53
N CYS A 113 -22.05 2.06 -4.95
CA CYS A 113 -21.93 0.72 -4.38
C CYS A 113 -22.95 0.52 -3.24
N PRO A 114 -23.55 -0.67 -3.11
CA PRO A 114 -24.34 -1.00 -1.94
C PRO A 114 -23.46 -0.94 -0.68
N LYS A 115 -23.98 -0.35 0.42
CA LYS A 115 -23.23 -0.20 1.68
C LYS A 115 -23.22 -1.47 2.54
N ALA A 116 -24.16 -2.39 2.30
CA ALA A 116 -24.32 -3.59 3.11
C ALA A 116 -23.11 -4.55 3.03
N PRO A 117 -22.51 -4.82 1.84
CA PRO A 117 -21.28 -5.60 1.75
C PRO A 117 -20.13 -5.05 2.62
N ASP A 118 -19.94 -3.72 2.65
CA ASP A 118 -18.89 -3.11 3.47
C ASP A 118 -19.15 -3.30 4.97
N ALA A 119 -20.40 -3.17 5.41
CA ALA A 119 -20.78 -3.42 6.80
C ALA A 119 -20.52 -4.88 7.21
N VAL A 120 -20.83 -5.83 6.33
CA VAL A 120 -20.54 -7.26 6.54
C VAL A 120 -19.03 -7.49 6.61
N TRP A 121 -18.26 -6.90 5.69
CA TRP A 121 -16.81 -7.03 5.72
C TRP A 121 -16.18 -6.44 6.98
N MET A 122 -16.64 -5.28 7.43
CA MET A 122 -16.17 -4.69 8.69
C MET A 122 -16.43 -5.62 9.88
N ALA A 123 -17.58 -6.28 9.94
CA ALA A 123 -17.88 -7.25 10.99
C ALA A 123 -16.98 -8.48 10.92
N ILE A 124 -16.72 -9.02 9.71
CA ILE A 124 -15.80 -10.14 9.52
C ILE A 124 -14.38 -9.74 9.94
N CYS A 125 -13.89 -8.57 9.50
CA CYS A 125 -12.58 -8.05 9.86
C CYS A 125 -12.43 -7.84 11.38
N ALA A 126 -13.47 -7.35 12.06
CA ALA A 126 -13.46 -7.20 13.51
C ALA A 126 -13.34 -8.56 14.22
N ALA A 127 -14.13 -9.55 13.80
CA ALA A 127 -14.08 -10.90 14.36
C ALA A 127 -12.74 -11.59 14.10
N VAL A 128 -12.23 -11.52 12.87
CA VAL A 128 -10.92 -12.09 12.51
C VAL A 128 -9.79 -11.38 13.27
N GLY A 129 -9.82 -10.06 13.38
CA GLY A 129 -8.83 -9.27 14.13
C GLY A 129 -8.80 -9.67 15.60
N TYR A 130 -9.96 -9.67 16.27
CA TYR A 130 -10.07 -10.08 17.67
C TYR A 130 -9.55 -11.50 17.90
N LYS A 131 -10.04 -12.48 17.13
CA LYS A 131 -9.67 -13.88 17.30
C LYS A 131 -8.23 -14.20 16.91
N THR A 132 -7.63 -13.39 16.04
CA THR A 132 -6.19 -13.55 15.73
C THR A 132 -5.34 -13.03 16.89
N LEU A 133 -5.72 -11.90 17.50
CA LEU A 133 -4.97 -11.31 18.61
C LEU A 133 -5.12 -12.10 19.92
N ASP A 134 -6.28 -12.71 20.16
CA ASP A 134 -6.49 -13.60 21.33
C ASP A 134 -5.87 -15.00 21.16
N GLY A 135 -5.30 -15.29 19.98
CA GLY A 135 -4.65 -16.56 19.66
C GLY A 135 -5.59 -17.72 19.31
N SER A 136 -6.91 -17.50 19.31
CA SER A 136 -7.91 -18.54 18.99
C SER A 136 -8.04 -18.82 17.50
N LEU A 137 -7.58 -17.91 16.63
CA LEU A 137 -7.58 -18.06 15.18
C LEU A 137 -6.15 -18.12 14.63
N ASN A 138 -5.90 -19.09 13.75
CA ASN A 138 -4.61 -19.26 13.10
C ASN A 138 -4.25 -18.05 12.23
N LYS A 139 -3.02 -17.53 12.37
CA LYS A 139 -2.47 -16.38 11.60
C LYS A 139 -2.50 -16.58 10.07
N TRP A 140 -2.58 -17.81 9.58
CA TRP A 140 -2.82 -18.09 8.16
C TRP A 140 -4.19 -17.64 7.67
N VAL A 141 -5.20 -17.54 8.53
CA VAL A 141 -6.55 -17.09 8.13
C VAL A 141 -6.54 -15.63 7.67
N PRO A 142 -6.11 -14.62 8.48
CA PRO A 142 -6.01 -13.24 7.99
C PRO A 142 -5.02 -13.11 6.82
N THR A 143 -3.92 -13.85 6.83
CA THR A 143 -2.97 -13.88 5.69
C THR A 143 -3.64 -14.33 4.39
N ALA A 144 -4.40 -15.42 4.42
CA ALA A 144 -5.12 -15.95 3.27
C ALA A 144 -6.18 -14.98 2.77
N ILE A 145 -6.87 -14.26 3.67
CA ILE A 145 -7.83 -13.22 3.28
C ILE A 145 -7.15 -12.12 2.45
N TRP A 146 -5.99 -11.63 2.88
CA TRP A 146 -5.23 -10.62 2.11
C TRP A 146 -4.75 -11.15 0.77
N LEU A 147 -4.18 -12.36 0.75
CA LEU A 147 -3.69 -12.98 -0.48
C LEU A 147 -4.80 -13.28 -1.48
N ALA A 148 -5.93 -13.86 -1.03
CA ALA A 148 -7.03 -14.22 -1.90
C ALA A 148 -7.75 -13.00 -2.48
N ASN A 149 -8.07 -12.00 -1.64
CA ASN A 149 -8.65 -10.74 -2.12
C ASN A 149 -7.66 -10.01 -3.03
N GLY A 150 -6.38 -9.92 -2.63
CA GLY A 150 -5.35 -9.31 -3.46
C GLY A 150 -5.24 -9.98 -4.83
N ALA A 151 -5.23 -11.31 -4.88
CA ALA A 151 -5.19 -12.07 -6.12
C ALA A 151 -6.43 -11.82 -6.99
N GLN A 152 -7.63 -11.82 -6.41
CA GLN A 152 -8.86 -11.52 -7.14
C GLN A 152 -8.81 -10.11 -7.76
N PHE A 153 -8.46 -9.10 -6.96
CA PHE A 153 -8.43 -7.72 -7.43
C PHE A 153 -7.31 -7.51 -8.46
N PHE A 154 -6.15 -8.12 -8.26
CA PHE A 154 -4.99 -7.96 -9.14
C PHE A 154 -5.15 -8.70 -10.46
N LEU A 155 -5.64 -9.94 -10.45
CA LEU A 155 -5.71 -10.79 -11.64
C LEU A 155 -7.06 -10.68 -12.37
N ALA A 156 -8.14 -10.43 -11.63
CA ALA A 156 -9.50 -10.34 -12.15
C ALA A 156 -10.22 -9.07 -11.65
N PRO A 157 -9.68 -7.86 -11.91
CA PRO A 157 -10.23 -6.60 -11.40
C PRO A 157 -11.69 -6.37 -11.82
N GLN A 158 -12.11 -6.89 -12.97
CA GLN A 158 -13.51 -6.80 -13.39
C GLN A 158 -14.43 -7.63 -12.48
N SER A 159 -14.02 -8.83 -12.08
CA SER A 159 -14.79 -9.65 -11.14
C SER A 159 -14.95 -8.95 -9.79
N ALA A 160 -13.93 -8.24 -9.31
CA ALA A 160 -14.05 -7.42 -8.11
C ALA A 160 -15.03 -6.25 -8.33
N ILE A 161 -14.89 -5.50 -9.43
CA ILE A 161 -15.82 -4.41 -9.79
C ILE A 161 -17.28 -4.89 -9.84
N ASP A 162 -17.52 -6.05 -10.42
CA ASP A 162 -18.85 -6.64 -10.55
C ASP A 162 -19.39 -7.12 -9.20
N LEU A 163 -18.55 -7.77 -8.38
CA LEU A 163 -18.91 -8.24 -7.03
C LEU A 163 -19.37 -7.10 -6.11
N TYR A 164 -18.74 -5.93 -6.21
CA TYR A 164 -19.09 -4.74 -5.43
C TYR A 164 -20.05 -3.80 -6.17
N GLU A 165 -20.61 -4.24 -7.31
CA GLU A 165 -21.59 -3.50 -8.11
C GLU A 165 -21.16 -2.06 -8.46
N MET A 166 -19.88 -1.84 -8.73
CA MET A 166 -19.35 -0.49 -8.97
C MET A 166 -19.84 0.05 -10.32
N LYS A 167 -20.64 1.12 -10.32
CA LYS A 167 -21.26 1.64 -11.55
C LYS A 167 -20.37 2.64 -12.29
N GLY A 168 -20.40 2.59 -13.61
CA GLY A 168 -19.76 3.57 -14.50
C GLY A 168 -18.25 3.64 -14.36
N THR A 169 -17.61 2.50 -14.09
CA THR A 169 -16.15 2.36 -14.08
C THR A 169 -15.58 2.55 -15.48
N ASN A 170 -14.44 3.23 -15.59
CA ASN A 170 -13.68 3.36 -16.83
C ASN A 170 -12.38 2.53 -16.78
N ARG A 171 -11.54 2.62 -17.83
CA ARG A 171 -10.27 1.87 -17.90
C ARG A 171 -9.34 2.17 -16.73
N LEU A 172 -9.25 3.44 -16.33
CA LEU A 172 -8.43 3.83 -15.19
C LEU A 172 -8.94 3.20 -13.90
N CYS A 173 -10.26 3.13 -13.71
CA CYS A 173 -10.85 2.45 -12.56
C CYS A 173 -10.42 1.00 -12.49
N LYS A 174 -10.50 0.27 -13.61
CA LYS A 174 -10.07 -1.14 -13.69
C LYS A 174 -8.58 -1.33 -13.38
N ALA A 175 -7.72 -0.48 -13.96
CA ALA A 175 -6.28 -0.52 -13.71
C ALA A 175 -5.95 -0.22 -12.23
N MET A 176 -6.64 0.74 -11.62
CA MET A 176 -6.46 1.06 -10.20
C MET A 176 -7.03 0.02 -9.25
N THR A 177 -8.14 -0.65 -9.59
CA THR A 177 -8.62 -1.84 -8.86
C THR A 177 -7.58 -2.95 -8.89
N SER A 178 -6.95 -3.16 -10.05
CA SER A 178 -5.81 -4.08 -10.18
C SER A 178 -4.66 -3.67 -9.27
N MET A 179 -4.21 -2.42 -9.32
CA MET A 179 -3.11 -1.93 -8.47
C MET A 179 -3.43 -2.03 -6.97
N MET A 180 -4.67 -1.77 -6.58
CA MET A 180 -5.14 -1.98 -5.21
C MET A 180 -5.00 -3.46 -4.78
N GLY A 181 -5.35 -4.40 -5.65
CA GLY A 181 -5.07 -5.82 -5.44
C GLY A 181 -3.58 -6.12 -5.31
N GLY A 182 -2.73 -5.43 -6.08
CA GLY A 182 -1.27 -5.51 -5.94
C GLY A 182 -0.77 -5.10 -4.55
N GLN A 183 -1.31 -4.01 -3.99
CA GLN A 183 -0.97 -3.58 -2.62
C GLN A 183 -1.46 -4.56 -1.56
N MET A 184 -2.65 -5.14 -1.75
CA MET A 184 -3.16 -6.23 -0.90
C MET A 184 -2.26 -7.48 -0.95
N LEU A 185 -1.75 -7.82 -2.14
CA LEU A 185 -0.76 -8.90 -2.29
C LEU A 185 0.54 -8.56 -1.57
N CYS A 186 1.01 -7.31 -1.61
CA CYS A 186 2.19 -6.89 -0.85
C CYS A 186 2.00 -7.11 0.66
N VAL A 187 0.83 -6.71 1.21
CA VAL A 187 0.46 -7.00 2.61
C VAL A 187 0.41 -8.50 2.86
N GLY A 188 -0.33 -9.26 2.05
CA GLY A 188 -0.48 -10.71 2.22
C GLY A 188 0.84 -11.46 2.15
N THR A 189 1.75 -11.07 1.26
CA THR A 189 3.09 -11.65 1.14
C THR A 189 3.96 -11.32 2.35
N TYR A 190 3.92 -10.08 2.84
CA TYR A 190 4.60 -9.69 4.08
C TYR A 190 4.12 -10.56 5.25
N LEU A 191 2.80 -10.67 5.43
CA LEU A 191 2.19 -11.48 6.48
C LEU A 191 2.56 -12.95 6.34
N ALA A 192 2.48 -13.52 5.13
CA ALA A 192 2.80 -14.93 4.87
C ALA A 192 4.24 -15.26 5.22
N ALA A 193 5.19 -14.41 4.84
CA ALA A 193 6.59 -14.58 5.18
C ALA A 193 6.79 -14.61 6.70
N LEU A 194 6.16 -13.70 7.44
CA LEU A 194 6.21 -13.70 8.90
C LEU A 194 5.58 -14.95 9.53
N VAL A 195 4.49 -15.50 8.96
CA VAL A 195 3.94 -16.79 9.45
C VAL A 195 4.90 -17.95 9.21
N MET A 196 5.75 -17.85 8.19
CA MET A 196 6.79 -18.86 7.87
C MET A 196 8.11 -18.60 8.62
N ASP A 197 8.07 -17.89 9.75
CA ASP A 197 9.21 -17.56 10.60
C ASP A 197 10.35 -16.83 9.87
N LYS A 198 10.02 -16.11 8.79
CA LYS A 198 10.98 -15.25 8.10
C LYS A 198 11.25 -13.99 8.91
N SER A 199 12.49 -13.51 8.83
CA SER A 199 12.87 -12.24 9.44
C SER A 199 12.07 -11.08 8.85
N GLN A 200 11.98 -9.97 9.59
CA GLN A 200 11.34 -8.75 9.10
C GLN A 200 11.93 -8.29 7.76
N SER A 201 13.23 -8.47 7.59
CA SER A 201 13.96 -8.08 6.39
C SER A 201 13.59 -8.95 5.18
N GLU A 202 13.55 -10.27 5.35
CA GLU A 202 13.09 -11.19 4.30
C GLU A 202 11.62 -10.93 3.94
N ALA A 203 10.75 -10.76 4.93
CA ALA A 203 9.34 -10.47 4.71
C ALA A 203 9.13 -9.16 3.93
N PHE A 204 9.87 -8.10 4.31
CA PHE A 204 9.87 -6.83 3.58
C PHE A 204 10.37 -7.01 2.15
N ALA A 205 11.47 -7.74 1.94
CA ALA A 205 12.03 -7.98 0.62
C ALA A 205 11.03 -8.68 -0.30
N TYR A 206 10.34 -9.72 0.17
CA TYR A 206 9.33 -10.42 -0.61
C TYR A 206 8.14 -9.52 -0.95
N ALA A 207 7.65 -8.71 0.00
CA ALA A 207 6.58 -7.77 -0.27
C ALA A 207 6.98 -6.69 -1.29
N MET A 208 8.22 -6.18 -1.21
CA MET A 208 8.73 -5.23 -2.19
C MET A 208 8.93 -5.86 -3.57
N ALA A 209 9.35 -7.13 -3.65
CA ALA A 209 9.41 -7.84 -4.92
C ALA A 209 8.01 -7.92 -5.58
N VAL A 210 6.96 -8.23 -4.81
CA VAL A 210 5.57 -8.21 -5.28
C VAL A 210 5.13 -6.81 -5.72
N ASN A 211 5.50 -5.76 -4.98
CA ASN A 211 5.23 -4.39 -5.38
C ASN A 211 5.89 -4.04 -6.73
N GLY A 212 7.12 -4.50 -6.94
CA GLY A 212 7.82 -4.35 -8.21
C GLY A 212 7.12 -5.06 -9.36
N LEU A 213 6.64 -6.30 -9.14
CA LEU A 213 5.86 -7.06 -10.12
C LEU A 213 4.53 -6.37 -10.45
N ALA A 214 3.84 -5.80 -9.46
CA ALA A 214 2.63 -5.01 -9.68
C ALA A 214 2.91 -3.77 -10.56
N ALA A 215 4.01 -3.06 -10.31
CA ALA A 215 4.41 -1.91 -11.10
C ALA A 215 4.79 -2.31 -12.54
N VAL A 216 5.50 -3.43 -12.73
CA VAL A 216 5.80 -3.99 -14.07
C VAL A 216 4.52 -4.34 -14.80
N LYS A 217 3.57 -5.03 -14.14
CA LYS A 217 2.29 -5.38 -14.75
C LYS A 217 1.58 -4.13 -15.26
N PHE A 218 1.47 -3.08 -14.43
CA PHE A 218 0.85 -1.83 -14.86
C PHE A 218 1.55 -1.22 -16.07
N ALA A 219 2.89 -1.17 -16.07
CA ALA A 219 3.68 -0.67 -17.20
C ALA A 219 3.44 -1.44 -18.50
N LEU A 220 3.27 -2.76 -18.41
CA LEU A 220 3.16 -3.63 -19.58
C LEU A 220 1.73 -3.86 -20.07
N GLN A 221 0.74 -3.82 -19.18
CA GLN A 221 -0.65 -4.19 -19.50
C GLN A 221 -1.61 -3.01 -19.49
N ASP A 222 -1.40 -2.01 -18.63
CA ASP A 222 -2.37 -0.93 -18.42
C ASP A 222 -1.91 0.41 -19.02
N ALA A 223 -0.60 0.68 -19.04
CA ALA A 223 -0.06 1.99 -19.41
C ALA A 223 -0.43 2.42 -20.84
N ASP A 224 -0.35 1.52 -21.83
CA ASP A 224 -0.67 1.83 -23.22
C ASP A 224 -2.16 2.16 -23.38
N ASP A 225 -3.04 1.40 -22.72
CA ASP A 225 -4.49 1.60 -22.73
C ASP A 225 -4.92 2.92 -22.09
N LEU A 226 -4.10 3.42 -21.15
CA LEU A 226 -4.27 4.69 -20.46
C LEU A 226 -3.50 5.85 -21.12
N LYS A 227 -2.73 5.58 -22.18
CA LYS A 227 -1.80 6.54 -22.81
C LYS A 227 -0.81 7.16 -21.80
N ALA A 228 -0.42 6.39 -20.80
CA ALA A 228 0.50 6.80 -19.75
C ALA A 228 1.95 6.40 -20.11
N PRO A 229 2.97 7.21 -19.76
CA PRO A 229 4.37 6.80 -19.91
C PRO A 229 4.70 5.59 -19.03
N LYS A 230 5.38 4.59 -19.61
CA LYS A 230 5.84 3.39 -18.87
C LYS A 230 6.97 3.67 -17.89
N SER A 231 7.67 4.79 -18.04
CA SER A 231 8.85 5.13 -17.23
C SER A 231 8.53 5.27 -15.75
N GLY A 232 7.40 5.87 -15.38
CA GLY A 232 6.99 6.02 -13.98
C GLY A 232 6.82 4.66 -13.27
N PRO A 233 5.97 3.76 -13.78
CA PRO A 233 5.82 2.41 -13.21
C PRO A 233 7.11 1.58 -13.25
N LEU A 234 7.93 1.69 -14.31
CA LEU A 234 9.21 0.99 -14.37
C LEU A 234 10.24 1.52 -13.35
N ALA A 235 10.21 2.83 -13.05
CA ALA A 235 11.02 3.40 -11.97
C ALA A 235 10.61 2.82 -10.61
N TRP A 236 9.30 2.64 -10.36
CA TRP A 236 8.80 1.96 -9.17
C TRP A 236 9.24 0.49 -9.09
N ALA A 237 9.27 -0.22 -10.22
CA ALA A 237 9.78 -1.58 -10.28
C ALA A 237 11.27 -1.65 -9.90
N ALA A 238 12.09 -0.78 -10.48
CA ALA A 238 13.52 -0.70 -10.17
C ALA A 238 13.79 -0.32 -8.72
N LEU A 239 13.06 0.67 -8.18
CA LEU A 239 13.15 1.05 -6.77
C LEU A 239 12.78 -0.12 -5.85
N SER A 240 11.70 -0.82 -6.16
CA SER A 240 11.23 -1.95 -5.36
C SER A 240 12.23 -3.10 -5.36
N ALA A 241 12.81 -3.42 -6.53
CA ALA A 241 13.86 -4.42 -6.65
C ALA A 241 15.12 -4.02 -5.87
N GLY A 242 15.53 -2.74 -5.93
CA GLY A 242 16.67 -2.23 -5.18
C GLY A 242 16.47 -2.31 -3.66
N LEU A 243 15.28 -1.95 -3.17
CA LEU A 243 14.92 -2.07 -1.76
C LEU A 243 14.87 -3.53 -1.30
N ALA A 244 14.30 -4.43 -2.11
CA ALA A 244 14.27 -5.86 -1.81
C ALA A 244 15.68 -6.46 -1.75
N TYR A 245 16.54 -6.16 -2.74
CA TYR A 245 17.92 -6.62 -2.76
C TYR A 245 18.70 -6.14 -1.52
N LYS A 246 18.56 -4.86 -1.16
CA LYS A 246 19.24 -4.29 0.01
C LYS A 246 18.71 -4.81 1.33
N ALA A 247 17.45 -5.20 1.43
CA ALA A 247 16.95 -5.85 2.64
C ALA A 247 17.51 -7.28 2.83
N LEU A 248 17.97 -7.94 1.75
CA LEU A 248 18.52 -9.29 1.81
C LEU A 248 20.05 -9.35 1.99
N ASN A 249 20.77 -8.22 1.85
CA ASN A 249 22.24 -8.17 1.85
C ASN A 249 22.77 -6.99 2.67
#